data_AF-E1U7Q7-F1
#
_entry.id   AF-E1U7Q7-F1
#
_cell.length_a   1.000
_cell.length_b   1.000
_cell.length_c   1.000
_cell.angle_alpha   90.00
_cell.angle_beta   90.00
_cell.angle_gamma   90.00
#
_symmetry.space_group_name_H-M   'P 1'
#
loop_
_entity.id
_entity.type
_entity.pdbx_description
1 polymer ?
#
loop_
_entity_poly.entity_id
_entity_poly.type
_entity_poly.pdbx_seq_one_letter_code
_entity_poly.pdbx_strand_id
1 'polypeptide(L)'
;MKSLVLLLCLARLWGCHSAPHGPGLIYRQPNCDDPETEEAALVAIDYINQNFPWGYKHTLNQIDEVKVWPQQPFGEMFEIEIDTLETTCHVLDPTPVAQCSVRQLKEHAVEGDCDFQLLKVNGKFSVAYAKCDSSPDSAEDVRKVCRDCPLLAPLNDTRVVHAAEAALTVFNAQNNGSNFQLEEISRAQLVPLPPSTYVEFTISGTDCVAKEATEAANCNLLAKKQYGFCKATLNEKLGGEEVAVTCTVFQTQPATPQPQPEGANEAVPTPVVGADAPASSPVGAPGPLPSGSPVYTHVLAAAPPVLPLHRAHYDLRHIFMGVVSLGSPSGEALHPRKIRSVVQPSVGAAAGPVVPPCPGRVRHFKV
;
A
#
# COMPACT_ATOMS: atom_id res chain seq x y z
N MET A 1 -53.08 -46.08 -28.79
CA MET A 1 -51.89 -45.21 -29.03
C MET A 1 -51.91 -43.91 -28.22
N LYS A 2 -53.05 -43.26 -27.96
CA LYS A 2 -53.11 -42.00 -27.18
C LYS A 2 -52.84 -42.14 -25.67
N SER A 3 -53.14 -43.31 -25.09
CA SER A 3 -52.93 -43.59 -23.65
C SER A 3 -51.45 -43.78 -23.26
N LEU A 4 -50.65 -44.37 -24.16
CA LEU A 4 -49.21 -44.59 -23.94
C LEU A 4 -48.40 -43.29 -23.97
N VAL A 5 -48.82 -42.30 -24.77
CA VAL A 5 -48.20 -40.97 -24.82
C VAL A 5 -48.42 -40.23 -23.50
N LEU A 6 -49.61 -40.36 -22.88
CA LEU A 6 -49.92 -39.71 -21.61
C LEU A 6 -49.10 -40.30 -20.45
N LEU A 7 -48.90 -41.63 -20.44
CA LEU A 7 -48.06 -42.32 -19.45
C LEU A 7 -46.57 -41.96 -19.58
N LEU A 8 -46.07 -41.80 -20.82
CA LEU A 8 -44.71 -41.31 -21.08
C LEU A 8 -44.52 -39.84 -20.68
N CYS A 9 -45.54 -38.99 -20.81
CA CYS A 9 -45.50 -37.61 -20.33
C CYS A 9 -45.53 -37.51 -18.78
N LEU A 10 -46.32 -38.34 -18.11
CA LEU A 10 -46.39 -38.38 -16.64
C LEU A 10 -45.12 -38.95 -16.00
N ALA A 11 -44.47 -39.94 -16.63
CA ALA A 11 -43.18 -40.46 -16.18
C ALA A 11 -42.03 -39.44 -16.33
N ARG A 12 -42.13 -38.48 -17.26
CA ARG A 12 -41.17 -37.36 -17.41
C ARG A 12 -41.37 -36.26 -16.38
N LEU A 13 -42.56 -36.14 -15.78
CA LEU A 13 -42.86 -35.17 -14.71
C LEU A 13 -42.39 -35.63 -13.33
N TRP A 14 -42.17 -36.94 -13.11
CA TRP A 14 -41.47 -37.47 -11.93
C TRP A 14 -39.94 -37.34 -12.00
N GLY A 15 -39.40 -36.92 -13.15
CA GLY A 15 -37.98 -36.56 -13.31
C GLY A 15 -37.65 -35.13 -12.87
N CYS A 16 -38.64 -34.32 -12.48
CA CYS A 16 -38.45 -33.02 -11.84
C CYS A 16 -38.53 -33.15 -10.32
N HIS A 17 -37.89 -34.17 -9.74
CA HIS A 17 -37.31 -33.95 -8.43
C HIS A 17 -36.26 -32.87 -8.62
N SER A 18 -36.48 -31.73 -7.96
CA SER A 18 -35.49 -30.68 -7.79
C SER A 18 -34.12 -31.33 -7.74
N ALA A 19 -33.27 -31.05 -8.74
CA ALA A 19 -31.86 -31.30 -8.57
C ALA A 19 -31.53 -30.72 -7.19
N PRO A 20 -30.91 -31.48 -6.26
CA PRO A 20 -30.39 -30.86 -5.06
C PRO A 20 -29.62 -29.66 -5.58
N HIS A 21 -29.92 -28.47 -5.05
CA HIS A 21 -29.07 -27.31 -5.30
C HIS A 21 -27.65 -27.83 -5.17
N GLY A 22 -26.91 -27.93 -6.28
CA GLY A 22 -25.55 -28.45 -6.28
C GLY A 22 -24.82 -27.72 -5.15
N PRO A 23 -23.98 -28.38 -4.35
CA PRO A 23 -23.52 -27.85 -3.06
C PRO A 23 -23.07 -26.42 -3.31
N GLY A 24 -23.93 -25.46 -2.96
CA GLY A 24 -23.59 -24.06 -3.12
C GLY A 24 -22.33 -23.92 -2.30
N LEU A 25 -21.28 -23.32 -2.83
CA LEU A 25 -20.08 -23.08 -2.05
C LEU A 25 -20.52 -22.28 -0.82
N ILE A 26 -20.71 -22.97 0.30
CA ILE A 26 -21.18 -22.40 1.55
C ILE A 26 -19.92 -21.81 2.16
N TYR A 27 -19.76 -20.50 2.07
CA TYR A 27 -18.78 -19.81 2.88
C TYR A 27 -19.26 -19.77 4.33
N ARG A 28 -18.31 -19.82 5.28
CA ARG A 28 -18.59 -19.47 6.67
C ARG A 28 -18.45 -17.95 6.83
N GLN A 29 -19.30 -17.37 7.66
CA GLN A 29 -19.22 -15.96 8.04
C GLN A 29 -18.92 -15.90 9.54
N PRO A 30 -17.64 -15.89 9.93
CA PRO A 30 -17.26 -15.74 11.34
C PRO A 30 -17.65 -14.36 11.85
N ASN A 31 -17.57 -14.18 13.16
CA ASN A 31 -17.64 -12.86 13.77
C ASN A 31 -16.41 -12.04 13.36
N CYS A 32 -16.63 -10.76 13.03
CA CYS A 32 -15.56 -9.82 12.73
C CYS A 32 -14.56 -9.65 13.90
N ASP A 33 -14.99 -9.85 15.15
CA ASP A 33 -14.12 -9.81 16.34
C ASP A 33 -13.57 -11.19 16.75
N ASP A 34 -13.76 -12.25 15.93
CA ASP A 34 -13.18 -13.57 16.20
C ASP A 34 -11.64 -13.51 16.15
N PRO A 35 -10.92 -14.21 17.06
CA PRO A 35 -9.45 -14.14 17.13
C PRO A 35 -8.71 -14.50 15.84
N GLU A 36 -9.27 -15.43 15.05
CA GLU A 36 -8.70 -15.83 13.75
C GLU A 36 -8.92 -14.75 12.68
N THR A 37 -10.08 -14.07 12.70
CA THR A 37 -10.36 -12.93 11.81
C THR A 37 -9.44 -11.76 12.14
N GLU A 38 -9.22 -11.49 13.43
CA GLU A 38 -8.26 -10.50 13.92
C GLU A 38 -6.83 -10.81 13.47
N GLU A 39 -6.39 -12.08 13.55
CA GLU A 39 -5.07 -12.49 13.04
C GLU A 39 -4.94 -12.24 11.53
N ALA A 40 -5.98 -12.58 10.75
CA ALA A 40 -6.00 -12.31 9.31
C ALA A 40 -5.92 -10.80 9.00
N ALA A 41 -6.66 -9.98 9.74
CA ALA A 41 -6.62 -8.53 9.61
C ALA A 41 -5.24 -7.94 9.95
N LEU A 42 -4.58 -8.44 11.00
CA LEU A 42 -3.21 -8.01 11.34
C LEU A 42 -2.20 -8.38 10.25
N VAL A 43 -2.33 -9.55 9.61
CA VAL A 43 -1.50 -9.92 8.46
C VAL A 43 -1.74 -9.00 7.27
N ALA A 44 -3.00 -8.56 7.04
CA ALA A 44 -3.31 -7.56 6.03
C ALA A 44 -2.66 -6.19 6.35
N ILE A 45 -2.72 -5.71 7.59
CA ILE A 45 -2.03 -4.48 8.02
C ILE A 45 -0.52 -4.56 7.83
N ASP A 46 0.09 -5.70 8.21
CA ASP A 46 1.51 -5.93 8.00
C ASP A 46 1.86 -5.88 6.51
N TYR A 47 1.01 -6.46 5.65
CA TYR A 47 1.18 -6.40 4.21
C TYR A 47 1.13 -4.96 3.68
N ILE A 48 0.16 -4.13 4.11
CA ILE A 48 0.08 -2.70 3.72
C ILE A 48 1.39 -2.01 4.06
N ASN A 49 1.83 -2.13 5.32
CA ASN A 49 2.98 -1.38 5.82
C ASN A 49 4.33 -1.86 5.26
N GLN A 50 4.41 -3.09 4.76
CA GLN A 50 5.61 -3.62 4.10
C GLN A 50 5.69 -3.24 2.61
N ASN A 51 4.55 -2.96 1.98
CA ASN A 51 4.45 -2.75 0.53
C ASN A 51 4.08 -1.31 0.16
N PHE A 52 3.89 -0.42 1.15
CA PHE A 52 3.64 1.00 0.94
C PHE A 52 4.96 1.80 0.98
N PRO A 53 5.48 2.27 -0.17
CA PRO A 53 6.82 2.88 -0.22
C PRO A 53 6.91 4.33 0.27
N TRP A 54 5.78 5.02 0.46
CA TRP A 54 5.71 6.46 0.76
C TRP A 54 4.67 6.74 1.84
N GLY A 55 4.71 7.92 2.46
CA GLY A 55 3.71 8.31 3.46
C GLY A 55 3.83 7.55 4.79
N TYR A 56 2.69 7.30 5.43
CA TYR A 56 2.63 6.85 6.82
C TYR A 56 2.15 5.41 6.95
N LYS A 57 2.52 4.76 8.05
CA LYS A 57 2.00 3.44 8.39
C LYS A 57 0.52 3.53 8.71
N HIS A 58 -0.24 2.51 8.32
CA HIS A 58 -1.66 2.34 8.62
C HIS A 58 -1.86 1.30 9.72
N THR A 59 -2.84 1.50 10.59
CA THR A 59 -3.28 0.52 11.60
C THR A 59 -4.74 0.12 11.37
N LEU A 60 -5.13 -1.05 11.88
CA LEU A 60 -6.51 -1.52 11.84
C LEU A 60 -7.42 -0.64 12.71
N ASN A 61 -8.55 -0.21 12.17
CA ASN A 61 -9.61 0.47 12.92
C ASN A 61 -10.82 -0.44 13.13
N GLN A 62 -11.37 -0.99 12.07
CA GLN A 62 -12.54 -1.85 12.08
C GLN A 62 -12.41 -2.99 11.06
N ILE A 63 -13.11 -4.09 11.33
CA ILE A 63 -13.29 -5.18 10.36
C ILE A 63 -14.77 -5.13 10.01
N ASP A 64 -15.08 -4.89 8.76
CA ASP A 64 -16.43 -4.55 8.30
C ASP A 64 -17.16 -5.75 7.73
N GLU A 65 -16.41 -6.64 7.10
CA GLU A 65 -16.91 -7.91 6.61
C GLU A 65 -15.83 -9.00 6.64
N VAL A 66 -16.26 -10.25 6.85
CA VAL A 66 -15.44 -11.44 6.64
C VAL A 66 -16.26 -12.56 6.02
N LYS A 67 -15.75 -13.17 4.95
CA LYS A 67 -16.25 -14.41 4.36
C LYS A 67 -15.11 -15.39 4.24
N VAL A 68 -15.31 -16.64 4.65
CA VAL A 68 -14.27 -17.67 4.53
C VAL A 68 -14.76 -18.83 3.67
N TRP A 69 -14.04 -19.05 2.59
CA TRP A 69 -14.32 -20.05 1.58
C TRP A 69 -13.39 -21.26 1.78
N PRO A 70 -13.90 -22.50 1.74
CA PRO A 70 -13.02 -23.66 1.67
C PRO A 70 -12.26 -23.63 0.34
N GLN A 71 -10.93 -23.69 0.40
CA GLN A 71 -10.08 -23.71 -0.79
C GLN A 71 -9.63 -25.15 -1.09
N GLN A 72 -9.85 -25.62 -2.32
CA GLN A 72 -9.34 -26.92 -2.77
C GLN A 72 -7.91 -26.80 -3.33
N PRO A 73 -7.05 -27.82 -3.17
CA PRO A 73 -7.26 -29.09 -2.47
C PRO A 73 -7.15 -28.99 -0.94
N PHE A 74 -6.52 -27.95 -0.40
CA PHE A 74 -6.39 -27.70 1.04
C PHE A 74 -6.35 -26.19 1.32
N GLY A 75 -6.90 -25.79 2.47
CA GLY A 75 -6.83 -24.43 2.98
C GLY A 75 -8.18 -23.71 3.00
N GLU A 76 -8.13 -22.45 3.38
CA GLU A 76 -9.27 -21.55 3.46
C GLU A 76 -8.90 -20.20 2.86
N MET A 77 -9.79 -19.60 2.07
CA MET A 77 -9.63 -18.25 1.54
C MET A 77 -10.52 -17.31 2.35
N PHE A 78 -9.90 -16.34 3.02
CA PHE A 78 -10.57 -15.28 3.77
C PHE A 78 -10.71 -14.08 2.88
N GLU A 79 -11.92 -13.69 2.55
CA GLU A 79 -12.25 -12.38 1.99
C GLU A 79 -12.60 -11.47 3.16
N ILE A 80 -11.79 -10.43 3.40
CA ILE A 80 -12.01 -9.49 4.50
C ILE A 80 -12.05 -8.05 3.97
N GLU A 81 -12.94 -7.25 4.55
CA GLU A 81 -13.02 -5.81 4.37
C GLU A 81 -12.61 -5.16 5.69
N ILE A 82 -11.61 -4.27 5.64
CA ILE A 82 -11.08 -3.60 6.83
C ILE A 82 -10.95 -2.10 6.61
N ASP A 83 -11.44 -1.34 7.59
CA ASP A 83 -11.09 0.06 7.77
C ASP A 83 -9.74 0.21 8.47
N THR A 84 -8.92 1.11 7.94
CA THR A 84 -7.59 1.44 8.45
C THR A 84 -7.45 2.93 8.73
N LEU A 85 -6.54 3.30 9.63
CA LEU A 85 -6.22 4.68 9.94
C LEU A 85 -4.72 4.96 9.80
N GLU A 86 -4.40 6.09 9.20
CA GLU A 86 -3.05 6.64 9.12
C GLU A 86 -2.48 6.94 10.51
N THR A 87 -1.23 6.57 10.74
CA THR A 87 -0.50 6.83 11.99
C THR A 87 0.45 8.02 11.88
N THR A 88 1.11 8.37 12.98
CA THR A 88 2.15 9.41 13.01
C THR A 88 3.52 8.93 12.54
N CYS A 89 3.70 7.62 12.30
CA CYS A 89 4.97 7.05 11.88
C CYS A 89 5.05 7.01 10.35
N HIS A 90 6.10 7.58 9.78
CA HIS A 90 6.42 7.39 8.36
C HIS A 90 6.75 5.90 8.10
N VAL A 91 6.53 5.40 6.88
CA VAL A 91 6.85 4.00 6.53
C VAL A 91 8.33 3.63 6.72
N LEU A 92 9.21 4.64 6.59
CA LEU A 92 10.66 4.51 6.85
C LEU A 92 11.04 4.53 8.34
N ASP A 93 10.12 4.89 9.23
CA ASP A 93 10.36 4.86 10.67
C ASP A 93 10.45 3.38 11.13
N PRO A 94 11.52 2.95 11.83
CA PRO A 94 11.65 1.57 12.28
C PRO A 94 10.66 1.17 13.39
N THR A 95 9.97 2.14 14.00
CA THR A 95 8.99 1.90 15.07
C THR A 95 7.88 0.96 14.60
N PRO A 96 7.61 -0.16 15.30
CA PRO A 96 6.51 -1.05 14.95
C PRO A 96 5.17 -0.32 14.94
N VAL A 97 4.28 -0.66 14.00
CA VAL A 97 2.98 0.03 13.83
C VAL A 97 2.13 0.06 15.10
N ALA A 98 2.19 -0.99 15.92
CA ALA A 98 1.49 -1.06 17.20
C ALA A 98 1.93 0.00 18.24
N GLN A 99 3.10 0.63 18.04
CA GLN A 99 3.61 1.71 18.87
C GLN A 99 3.44 3.10 18.23
N CYS A 100 2.89 3.15 17.02
CA CYS A 100 2.62 4.39 16.31
C CYS A 100 1.27 4.96 16.74
N SER A 101 1.24 6.24 17.08
CA SER A 101 -0.02 6.90 17.46
C SER A 101 -0.88 7.14 16.23
N VAL A 102 -2.20 7.00 16.38
CA VAL A 102 -3.15 7.25 15.29
C VAL A 102 -3.45 8.75 15.16
N ARG A 103 -3.48 9.24 13.93
CA ARG A 103 -3.90 10.62 13.64
C ARG A 103 -5.36 10.81 14.03
N GLN A 104 -5.64 11.87 14.76
CA GLN A 104 -6.98 12.19 15.21
C GLN A 104 -7.75 12.90 14.09
N LEU A 105 -9.08 12.79 14.09
CA LEU A 105 -9.97 13.53 13.18
C LEU A 105 -9.65 15.05 13.13
N LYS A 106 -9.32 15.68 14.26
CA LYS A 106 -8.93 17.11 14.29
C LYS A 106 -7.64 17.43 13.53
N GLU A 107 -6.80 16.42 13.29
CA GLU A 107 -5.57 16.54 12.51
C GLU A 107 -5.84 16.33 11.01
N HIS A 108 -7.10 16.08 10.59
CA HIS A 108 -7.51 15.66 9.24
C HIS A 108 -6.90 14.31 8.92
N ALA A 109 -7.32 13.29 9.67
CA ALA A 109 -6.78 11.93 9.56
C ALA A 109 -7.06 11.38 8.17
N VAL A 110 -6.21 10.43 7.76
CA VAL A 110 -6.41 9.70 6.50
C VAL A 110 -6.88 8.30 6.84
N GLU A 111 -7.97 7.92 6.21
CA GLU A 111 -8.66 6.68 6.43
C GLU A 111 -8.51 5.83 5.18
N GLY A 112 -8.39 4.52 5.35
CA GLY A 112 -8.27 3.58 4.24
C GLY A 112 -9.32 2.48 4.33
N ASP A 113 -10.05 2.28 3.26
CA ASP A 113 -11.00 1.18 3.06
C ASP A 113 -10.30 0.11 2.19
N CYS A 114 -10.19 -1.10 2.72
CA CYS A 114 -9.36 -2.15 2.12
C CYS A 114 -10.09 -3.50 2.00
N ASP A 115 -10.11 -4.00 0.77
CA ASP A 115 -10.49 -5.37 0.40
C ASP A 115 -9.24 -6.28 0.38
N PHE A 116 -9.27 -7.39 1.11
CA PHE A 116 -8.21 -8.40 1.10
C PHE A 116 -8.75 -9.80 0.81
N GLN A 117 -7.94 -10.59 0.10
CA GLN A 117 -8.07 -12.04 0.10
C GLN A 117 -6.82 -12.67 0.72
N LEU A 118 -6.98 -13.41 1.81
CA LEU A 118 -5.90 -14.11 2.50
C LEU A 118 -6.09 -15.62 2.41
N LEU A 119 -5.07 -16.31 1.89
CA LEU A 119 -5.02 -17.76 1.88
C LEU A 119 -4.43 -18.27 3.20
N LYS A 120 -5.19 -19.11 3.90
CA LYS A 120 -4.76 -19.84 5.09
C LYS A 120 -4.44 -21.29 4.74
N VAL A 121 -3.19 -21.70 4.93
CA VAL A 121 -2.73 -23.09 4.74
C VAL A 121 -1.88 -23.50 5.95
N ASN A 122 -2.16 -24.67 6.52
CA ASN A 122 -1.45 -25.20 7.71
C ASN A 122 -1.38 -24.21 8.87
N GLY A 123 -2.45 -23.42 9.09
CA GLY A 123 -2.50 -22.43 10.15
C GLY A 123 -1.85 -21.09 9.84
N LYS A 124 -1.19 -20.92 8.69
CA LYS A 124 -0.48 -19.67 8.31
C LYS A 124 -1.24 -18.91 7.22
N PHE A 125 -1.36 -17.60 7.41
CA PHE A 125 -1.93 -16.69 6.41
C PHE A 125 -0.88 -16.15 5.43
N SER A 126 -1.32 -15.93 4.20
CA SER A 126 -0.59 -15.18 3.17
C SER A 126 -1.57 -14.35 2.34
N VAL A 127 -1.21 -13.11 2.02
CA VAL A 127 -2.04 -12.24 1.18
C VAL A 127 -2.01 -12.73 -0.26
N ALA A 128 -3.18 -13.05 -0.81
CA ALA A 128 -3.38 -13.44 -2.19
C ALA A 128 -3.85 -12.26 -3.05
N TYR A 129 -4.61 -11.33 -2.46
CA TYR A 129 -5.10 -10.12 -3.11
C TYR A 129 -5.23 -8.99 -2.08
N ALA A 130 -4.97 -7.77 -2.53
CA ALA A 130 -5.18 -6.55 -1.76
C ALA A 130 -5.66 -5.44 -2.70
N LYS A 131 -6.67 -4.70 -2.27
CA LYS A 131 -7.10 -3.44 -2.89
C LYS A 131 -7.47 -2.50 -1.77
N CYS A 132 -6.85 -1.33 -1.76
CA CYS A 132 -7.11 -0.32 -0.74
C CYS A 132 -7.33 1.01 -1.41
N ASP A 133 -8.30 1.76 -0.90
CA ASP A 133 -8.57 3.13 -1.27
C ASP A 133 -8.38 4.00 -0.01
N SER A 134 -7.70 5.15 -0.09
CA SER A 134 -7.60 6.04 1.09
C SER A 134 -7.91 7.49 0.80
N SER A 135 -8.54 8.15 1.76
CA SER A 135 -8.92 9.55 1.68
C SER A 135 -8.77 10.23 3.05
N PRO A 136 -8.44 11.53 3.07
CA PRO A 136 -8.58 12.31 4.29
C PRO A 136 -10.04 12.47 4.67
N ASP A 137 -10.27 12.64 5.97
CA ASP A 137 -11.57 13.03 6.53
C ASP A 137 -12.20 14.19 5.76
N SER A 138 -13.52 14.27 5.73
CA SER A 138 -14.17 15.44 5.12
C SER A 138 -13.82 16.72 5.88
N ALA A 139 -13.68 17.82 5.14
CA ALA A 139 -13.48 19.14 5.74
C ALA A 139 -14.60 19.46 6.75
N GLU A 140 -15.83 19.04 6.46
CA GLU A 140 -16.99 19.23 7.30
C GLU A 140 -16.85 18.50 8.64
N ASP A 141 -16.36 17.26 8.65
CA ASP A 141 -16.21 16.46 9.86
C ASP A 141 -15.08 16.97 10.74
N VAL A 142 -13.94 17.36 10.15
CA VAL A 142 -12.88 18.05 10.90
C VAL A 142 -13.41 19.33 11.52
N ARG A 143 -14.16 20.15 10.76
CA ARG A 143 -14.67 21.45 11.23
C ARG A 143 -15.81 21.32 12.24
N LYS A 144 -16.52 20.19 12.29
CA LYS A 144 -17.49 19.88 13.35
C LYS A 144 -16.78 19.69 14.69
N VAL A 145 -15.64 19.00 14.70
CA VAL A 145 -14.85 18.75 15.91
C VAL A 145 -13.97 19.95 16.28
N CYS A 146 -13.36 20.57 15.28
CA CYS A 146 -12.42 21.67 15.44
C CYS A 146 -12.60 22.71 14.33
N ARG A 147 -13.28 23.81 14.67
CA ARG A 147 -13.63 24.88 13.71
C ARG A 147 -12.43 25.52 13.04
N ASP A 148 -11.30 25.62 13.73
CA ASP A 148 -10.12 26.37 13.26
C ASP A 148 -8.95 25.46 12.85
N CYS A 149 -9.09 24.12 12.96
CA CYS A 149 -8.01 23.21 12.62
C CYS A 149 -7.67 23.28 11.12
N PRO A 150 -6.38 23.31 10.76
CA PRO A 150 -5.97 23.35 9.36
C PRO A 150 -6.29 22.01 8.68
N LEU A 151 -6.65 22.09 7.41
CA LEU A 151 -6.82 20.92 6.55
C LEU A 151 -5.49 20.62 5.84
N LEU A 152 -5.40 19.42 5.27
CA LEU A 152 -4.27 19.00 4.46
C LEU A 152 -4.16 19.91 3.24
N ALA A 153 -2.95 20.39 3.00
CA ALA A 153 -2.60 21.17 1.83
C ALA A 153 -2.03 20.25 0.74
N PRO A 154 -2.15 20.63 -0.55
CA PRO A 154 -1.43 19.95 -1.62
C PRO A 154 0.07 19.96 -1.34
N LEU A 155 0.71 18.79 -1.51
CA LEU A 155 2.14 18.60 -1.21
C LEU A 155 3.03 19.41 -2.17
N ASN A 156 2.49 19.83 -3.32
CA ASN A 156 3.15 20.65 -4.32
C ASN A 156 2.77 22.15 -4.26
N ASP A 157 2.03 22.61 -3.24
CA ASP A 157 1.81 24.04 -3.01
C ASP A 157 3.17 24.73 -2.82
N THR A 158 3.37 25.88 -3.47
CA THR A 158 4.67 26.56 -3.46
C THR A 158 5.14 26.94 -2.06
N ARG A 159 4.20 27.27 -1.15
CA ARG A 159 4.53 27.56 0.26
C ARG A 159 4.96 26.31 1.01
N VAL A 160 4.35 25.17 0.69
CA VAL A 160 4.69 23.86 1.27
C VAL A 160 6.09 23.44 0.85
N VAL A 161 6.38 23.51 -0.44
CA VAL A 161 7.72 23.21 -0.99
C VAL A 161 8.77 24.13 -0.37
N HIS A 162 8.50 25.44 -0.37
CA HIS A 162 9.39 26.43 0.22
C HIS A 162 9.66 26.17 1.72
N ALA A 163 8.62 25.86 2.50
CA ALA A 163 8.78 25.56 3.93
C ALA A 163 9.65 24.31 4.17
N ALA A 164 9.50 23.26 3.36
CA ALA A 164 10.32 22.07 3.45
C ALA A 164 11.80 22.35 3.09
N GLU A 165 12.05 23.08 2.00
CA GLU A 165 13.41 23.46 1.56
C GLU A 165 14.10 24.39 2.57
N ALA A 166 13.38 25.37 3.11
CA ALA A 166 13.89 26.27 4.14
C ALA A 166 14.21 25.49 5.43
N ALA A 167 13.34 24.57 5.85
CA ALA A 167 13.57 23.71 7.01
C ALA A 167 14.78 22.79 6.83
N LEU A 168 14.94 22.19 5.65
CA LEU A 168 16.12 21.39 5.33
C LEU A 168 17.42 22.21 5.40
N THR A 169 17.39 23.44 4.87
CA THR A 169 18.53 24.36 4.90
C THR A 169 18.94 24.69 6.34
N VAL A 170 17.96 25.01 7.20
CA VAL A 170 18.20 25.28 8.62
C VAL A 170 18.74 24.04 9.33
N PHE A 171 18.19 22.86 9.06
CA PHE A 171 18.65 21.61 9.66
C PHE A 171 20.09 21.28 9.26
N ASN A 172 20.43 21.32 7.97
CA ASN A 172 21.78 21.05 7.47
C ASN A 172 22.82 22.05 8.03
N ALA A 173 22.47 23.33 8.16
CA ALA A 173 23.35 24.33 8.77
C ALA A 173 23.69 24.04 10.24
N GLN A 174 22.80 23.35 10.96
CA GLN A 174 22.98 22.99 12.36
C GLN A 174 23.69 21.63 12.54
N ASN A 175 23.75 20.80 11.51
CA ASN A 175 24.09 19.38 11.65
C ASN A 175 25.59 19.04 11.49
N ASN A 176 26.47 19.93 11.96
CA ASN A 176 27.92 19.69 12.20
C ASN A 176 28.68 18.89 11.13
N GLY A 177 28.39 19.10 9.83
CA GLY A 177 29.13 18.46 8.73
C GLY A 177 28.37 17.41 7.93
N SER A 178 27.26 16.87 8.46
CA SER A 178 26.40 15.92 7.74
C SER A 178 25.38 16.66 6.89
N ASN A 179 25.32 16.33 5.60
CA ASN A 179 24.33 16.90 4.67
C ASN A 179 23.23 15.89 4.35
N PHE A 180 22.03 16.43 4.19
CA PHE A 180 20.84 15.71 3.82
C PHE A 180 20.16 16.38 2.64
N GLN A 181 19.48 15.59 1.83
CA GLN A 181 18.59 16.07 0.77
C GLN A 181 17.13 15.76 1.10
N LEU A 182 16.21 16.54 0.55
CA LEU A 182 14.77 16.30 0.64
C LEU A 182 14.41 15.11 -0.26
N GLU A 183 13.72 14.13 0.29
CA GLU A 183 13.27 12.94 -0.45
C GLU A 183 11.78 13.06 -0.80
N GLU A 184 10.96 13.37 0.20
CA GLU A 184 9.51 13.40 0.07
C GLU A 184 8.90 14.42 1.04
N ILE A 185 7.93 15.22 0.58
CA ILE A 185 7.02 15.93 1.49
C ILE A 185 5.82 15.01 1.72
N SER A 186 5.69 14.49 2.93
CA SER A 186 4.70 13.45 3.25
C SER A 186 3.37 14.04 3.75
N ARG A 187 3.41 15.20 4.40
CA ARG A 187 2.21 15.87 4.93
C ARG A 187 2.43 17.37 4.99
N ALA A 188 1.39 18.15 4.70
CA ALA A 188 1.44 19.58 4.82
C ALA A 188 0.11 20.19 5.25
N GLN A 189 0.18 21.30 5.98
CA GLN A 189 -0.97 22.08 6.43
C GLN A 189 -0.64 23.57 6.34
N LEU A 190 -1.59 24.33 5.80
CA LEU A 190 -1.52 25.79 5.74
C LEU A 190 -2.38 26.34 6.87
N VAL A 191 -1.73 26.94 7.85
CA VAL A 191 -2.37 27.45 9.07
C VAL A 191 -2.70 28.92 8.84
N PRO A 192 -3.98 29.33 8.89
CA PRO A 192 -4.34 30.73 8.65
C PRO A 192 -3.93 31.67 9.78
N LEU A 193 -4.06 31.24 11.03
CA LEU A 193 -3.83 32.09 12.21
C LEU A 193 -3.09 31.34 13.34
N PRO A 194 -1.89 31.81 13.75
CA PRO A 194 -1.04 32.74 13.00
C PRO A 194 -0.63 32.13 11.64
N PRO A 195 -0.45 32.95 10.58
CA PRO A 195 -0.04 32.47 9.27
C PRO A 195 1.26 31.66 9.35
N SER A 196 1.14 30.36 9.09
CA SER A 196 2.28 29.45 9.11
C SER A 196 2.04 28.26 8.21
N THR A 197 3.14 27.65 7.76
CA THR A 197 3.12 26.43 6.97
C THR A 197 3.76 25.32 7.78
N TYR A 198 2.97 24.30 8.12
CA TYR A 198 3.43 23.09 8.78
C TYR A 198 3.71 22.02 7.73
N VAL A 199 4.87 21.38 7.83
CA VAL A 199 5.29 20.31 6.91
C VAL A 199 5.92 19.16 7.67
N GLU A 200 5.66 17.95 7.18
CA GLU A 200 6.37 16.74 7.56
C GLU A 200 6.98 16.13 6.30
N PHE A 201 8.27 15.80 6.35
CA PHE A 201 9.02 15.38 5.18
C PHE A 201 10.14 14.42 5.53
N THR A 202 10.55 13.60 4.57
CA THR A 202 11.67 12.69 4.71
C THR A 202 12.93 13.26 4.08
N ILE A 203 14.06 12.86 4.65
CA ILE A 203 15.38 13.25 4.21
C ILE A 203 16.27 12.02 4.02
N SER A 204 17.24 12.12 3.12
CA SER A 204 18.25 11.09 2.90
C SER A 204 19.66 11.69 2.97
N GLY A 205 20.58 10.98 3.63
CA GLY A 205 21.96 11.43 3.84
C GLY A 205 22.77 11.40 2.54
N THR A 206 23.61 12.41 2.34
CA THR A 206 24.47 12.58 1.16
C THR A 206 25.95 12.49 1.50
N ASP A 207 26.79 12.23 0.49
CA ASP A 207 28.25 12.14 0.62
C ASP A 207 28.96 13.51 0.70
N CYS A 208 28.20 14.60 0.63
CA CYS A 208 28.72 15.95 0.74
C CYS A 208 29.14 16.27 2.18
N VAL A 209 30.36 16.79 2.32
CA VAL A 209 30.82 17.46 3.54
C VAL A 209 30.23 18.86 3.56
N ALA A 210 29.82 19.38 4.71
CA ALA A 210 29.35 20.77 4.84
C ALA A 210 30.47 21.76 4.47
N LYS A 211 30.60 22.06 3.18
CA LYS A 211 31.35 23.18 2.64
C LYS A 211 30.44 23.90 1.66
N GLU A 212 30.48 25.22 1.79
CA GLU A 212 29.72 26.28 1.13
C GLU A 212 28.67 25.86 0.08
N ALA A 213 27.44 26.36 0.28
CA ALA A 213 26.17 26.04 -0.38
C ALA A 213 26.14 26.00 -1.92
N THR A 214 27.24 26.30 -2.60
CA THR A 214 27.39 26.32 -4.06
C THR A 214 27.60 24.95 -4.71
N GLU A 215 27.88 23.87 -3.94
CA GLU A 215 28.15 22.53 -4.50
C GLU A 215 27.06 21.47 -4.20
N ALA A 216 25.94 21.85 -3.57
CA ALA A 216 24.85 20.92 -3.22
C ALA A 216 24.24 20.19 -4.43
N ALA A 217 24.40 20.73 -5.65
CA ALA A 217 23.86 20.15 -6.88
C ALA A 217 24.61 18.90 -7.40
N ASN A 218 25.80 18.58 -6.87
CA ASN A 218 26.64 17.46 -7.31
C ASN A 218 26.83 16.36 -6.24
N CYS A 219 26.05 16.40 -5.16
CA CYS A 219 26.12 15.41 -4.09
C CYS A 219 25.50 14.07 -4.51
N ASN A 220 26.15 12.96 -4.19
CA ASN A 220 25.57 11.63 -4.37
C ASN A 220 24.91 11.15 -3.06
N LEU A 221 23.95 10.25 -3.21
CA LEU A 221 23.39 9.51 -2.09
C LEU A 221 24.47 8.63 -1.44
N LEU A 222 24.47 8.57 -0.10
CA LEU A 222 25.36 7.67 0.62
C LEU A 222 25.09 6.21 0.22
N ALA A 223 26.17 5.43 0.05
CA ALA A 223 26.09 4.01 -0.27
C ALA A 223 25.29 3.20 0.76
N LYS A 224 25.25 3.66 2.02
CA LYS A 224 24.25 3.24 3.01
C LYS A 224 23.26 4.38 3.18
N LYS A 225 22.04 4.19 2.65
CA LYS A 225 20.98 5.19 2.75
C LYS A 225 20.60 5.42 4.21
N GLN A 226 21.06 6.53 4.78
CA GLN A 226 20.63 7.00 6.08
C GLN A 226 19.40 7.88 5.87
N TYR A 227 18.25 7.43 6.35
CA TYR A 227 16.99 8.17 6.23
C TYR A 227 16.70 8.96 7.50
N GLY A 228 15.92 10.02 7.36
CA GLY A 228 15.36 10.74 8.49
C GLY A 228 13.96 11.25 8.19
N PHE A 229 13.28 11.66 9.25
CA PHE A 229 11.95 12.26 9.19
C PHE A 229 11.94 13.57 9.97
N CYS A 230 11.44 14.61 9.34
CA CYS A 230 11.44 15.98 9.86
C CYS A 230 10.03 16.49 10.01
N LYS A 231 9.81 17.27 11.06
CA LYS A 231 8.63 18.10 11.26
C LYS A 231 9.09 19.55 11.35
N ALA A 232 8.46 20.43 10.59
CA ALA A 232 8.81 21.83 10.59
C ALA A 232 7.59 22.74 10.53
N THR A 233 7.77 23.94 11.06
CA THR A 233 6.81 25.04 10.94
C THR A 233 7.57 26.27 10.48
N LEU A 234 7.16 26.82 9.34
CA LEU A 234 7.60 28.13 8.86
C LEU A 234 6.53 29.16 9.25
N ASN A 235 6.90 30.10 10.11
CA ASN A 235 6.04 31.19 10.54
C ASN A 235 6.31 32.45 9.73
N GLU A 236 5.26 33.09 9.21
CA GLU A 236 5.36 34.39 8.55
C GLU A 236 5.33 35.49 9.62
N LYS A 237 6.39 36.32 9.71
CA LYS A 237 6.48 37.44 10.66
C LYS A 237 6.64 38.77 9.92
N LEU A 238 6.31 39.87 10.61
CA LEU A 238 6.45 41.25 10.09
C LEU A 238 7.89 41.66 9.72
N GLY A 239 8.90 40.82 10.00
CA GLY A 239 10.32 41.06 9.70
C GLY A 239 11.01 39.94 8.91
N GLY A 240 10.25 39.01 8.33
CA GLY A 240 10.77 37.85 7.60
C GLY A 240 10.13 36.55 8.05
N GLU A 241 10.78 35.44 7.74
CA GLU A 241 10.29 34.10 8.09
C GLU A 241 11.10 33.52 9.24
N GLU A 242 10.45 32.73 10.09
CA GLU A 242 11.11 31.95 11.13
C GLU A 242 10.77 30.48 10.94
N VAL A 243 11.80 29.64 10.86
CA VAL A 243 11.67 28.20 10.67
C VAL A 243 12.03 27.47 11.96
N ALA A 244 11.07 26.72 12.51
CA ALA A 244 11.30 25.75 13.56
C ALA A 244 11.31 24.35 12.92
N VAL A 245 12.40 23.60 13.07
CA VAL A 245 12.56 22.26 12.48
C VAL A 245 13.07 21.27 13.53
N THR A 246 12.54 20.05 13.51
CA THR A 246 13.03 18.93 14.31
C THR A 246 13.05 17.69 13.43
N CYS A 247 14.21 17.04 13.35
CA CYS A 247 14.40 15.84 12.54
C CYS A 247 14.89 14.68 13.39
N THR A 248 14.34 13.49 13.13
CA THR A 248 14.80 12.22 13.66
C THR A 248 15.50 11.46 12.54
N VAL A 249 16.80 11.23 12.67
CA VAL A 249 17.58 10.43 11.71
C VAL A 249 17.57 8.97 12.17
N PHE A 250 17.12 8.08 11.30
CA PHE A 250 17.04 6.65 11.57
C PHE A 250 18.41 5.99 11.38
N GLN A 251 18.73 5.00 12.21
CA GLN A 251 19.96 4.23 12.04
C GLN A 251 19.85 3.33 10.81
N THR A 252 20.91 3.25 10.01
CA THR A 252 21.00 2.31 8.89
C THR A 252 20.91 0.88 9.41
N GLN A 253 19.86 0.15 9.07
CA GLN A 253 19.80 -1.28 9.36
C GLN A 253 20.93 -2.00 8.60
N PRO A 254 21.66 -2.94 9.23
CA PRO A 254 22.59 -3.79 8.51
C PRO A 254 21.81 -4.61 7.48
N ALA A 255 22.22 -4.58 6.22
CA ALA A 255 21.65 -5.47 5.20
C ALA A 255 21.84 -6.92 5.66
N THR A 256 20.74 -7.63 5.91
CA THR A 256 20.76 -9.07 6.18
C THR A 256 21.30 -9.75 4.91
N PRO A 257 22.40 -10.53 4.98
CA PRO A 257 22.91 -11.24 3.80
C PRO A 257 21.83 -12.20 3.28
N GLN A 258 21.39 -11.97 2.06
CA GLN A 258 20.54 -12.90 1.34
C GLN A 258 21.35 -14.18 1.07
N PRO A 259 20.88 -15.40 1.42
CA PRO A 259 21.62 -16.61 1.14
C PRO A 259 21.73 -16.82 -0.37
N GLN A 260 22.95 -16.76 -0.93
CA GLN A 260 23.20 -17.21 -2.30
C GLN A 260 23.08 -18.74 -2.34
N PRO A 261 22.42 -19.32 -3.36
CA PRO A 261 22.46 -20.76 -3.57
C PRO A 261 23.88 -21.18 -3.96
N GLU A 262 24.48 -22.07 -3.17
CA GLU A 262 25.68 -22.81 -3.54
C GLU A 262 25.39 -23.75 -4.71
N GLY A 263 26.30 -23.76 -5.69
CA GLY A 263 26.50 -24.91 -6.57
C GLY A 263 26.27 -24.66 -8.06
N ALA A 264 27.34 -24.32 -8.78
CA ALA A 264 27.77 -24.97 -10.02
C ALA A 264 28.96 -24.22 -10.62
N ASN A 265 30.19 -24.64 -10.29
CA ASN A 265 31.37 -24.37 -11.11
C ASN A 265 32.43 -25.45 -10.86
N GLU A 266 32.29 -26.55 -11.60
CA GLU A 266 33.39 -27.34 -12.16
C GLU A 266 33.22 -27.24 -13.68
N ALA A 267 34.19 -27.13 -14.57
CA ALA A 267 35.63 -26.87 -14.51
C ALA A 267 36.02 -26.56 -15.98
N VAL A 268 37.01 -25.71 -16.25
CA VAL A 268 38.30 -26.04 -16.92
C VAL A 268 38.62 -24.91 -17.94
N PRO A 269 39.90 -24.52 -18.12
CA PRO A 269 40.30 -23.21 -18.62
C PRO A 269 40.51 -23.11 -20.14
N THR A 270 40.46 -21.86 -20.59
CA THR A 270 40.91 -21.27 -21.87
C THR A 270 42.17 -21.88 -22.49
N PRO A 271 42.29 -21.78 -23.83
CA PRO A 271 43.52 -21.36 -24.45
C PRO A 271 43.43 -19.94 -25.04
N VAL A 272 44.55 -19.26 -24.86
CA VAL A 272 44.98 -17.92 -25.24
C VAL A 272 45.18 -17.84 -26.76
N VAL A 273 44.98 -16.66 -27.37
CA VAL A 273 45.89 -16.00 -28.35
C VAL A 273 45.30 -14.61 -28.70
N GLY A 274 46.05 -13.54 -28.36
CA GLY A 274 45.87 -12.17 -28.88
C GLY A 274 46.43 -12.06 -30.32
N ALA A 275 46.47 -10.94 -31.02
CA ALA A 275 46.34 -9.53 -30.70
C ALA A 275 46.10 -8.80 -32.05
N ASP A 276 46.12 -7.47 -31.97
CA ASP A 276 46.34 -6.50 -33.06
C ASP A 276 45.11 -5.82 -33.71
N ALA A 277 45.12 -4.50 -33.48
CA ALA A 277 44.22 -3.44 -33.93
C ALA A 277 44.72 -2.84 -35.28
N PRO A 278 44.37 -1.60 -35.66
CA PRO A 278 43.06 -1.02 -36.02
C PRO A 278 43.08 -0.45 -37.46
N ALA A 279 41.93 -0.01 -38.01
CA ALA A 279 41.79 1.29 -38.71
C ALA A 279 40.48 1.46 -39.52
N SER A 280 39.98 2.71 -39.49
CA SER A 280 39.25 3.46 -40.53
C SER A 280 37.77 3.18 -40.85
N SER A 281 36.91 4.14 -40.46
CA SER A 281 35.66 4.53 -41.13
C SER A 281 35.95 5.57 -42.24
N PRO A 282 34.94 6.19 -42.93
CA PRO A 282 33.51 5.86 -43.09
C PRO A 282 33.07 5.89 -44.59
N VAL A 283 31.76 5.71 -44.84
CA VAL A 283 30.90 6.45 -45.81
C VAL A 283 29.82 5.53 -46.43
N GLY A 284 28.55 5.95 -46.32
CA GLY A 284 27.51 5.65 -47.32
C GLY A 284 26.33 4.79 -46.87
N ALA A 285 25.21 5.44 -46.53
CA ALA A 285 23.84 4.89 -46.66
C ALA A 285 23.26 5.29 -48.04
N PRO A 286 22.09 4.79 -48.55
CA PRO A 286 21.03 4.00 -47.88
C PRO A 286 20.35 2.83 -48.67
N GLY A 287 19.95 1.77 -47.94
CA GLY A 287 18.75 0.88 -48.08
C GLY A 287 18.53 -0.02 -49.34
N PRO A 288 17.59 -1.02 -49.33
CA PRO A 288 16.78 -1.60 -48.23
C PRO A 288 16.70 -3.17 -48.14
N LEU A 289 16.46 -3.69 -46.90
CA LEU A 289 15.77 -4.95 -46.43
C LEU A 289 16.22 -6.34 -46.97
N PRO A 290 16.00 -7.52 -46.28
CA PRO A 290 15.08 -7.82 -45.18
C PRO A 290 15.59 -8.73 -44.01
N SER A 291 14.78 -8.79 -42.95
CA SER A 291 14.45 -9.93 -42.05
C SER A 291 15.53 -10.82 -41.39
N GLY A 292 15.54 -10.78 -40.03
CA GLY A 292 15.55 -12.00 -39.22
C GLY A 292 16.53 -12.06 -38.04
N SER A 293 16.00 -12.01 -36.80
CA SER A 293 16.38 -12.76 -35.57
C SER A 293 16.32 -11.89 -34.29
N PRO A 294 16.33 -12.51 -33.09
CA PRO A 294 15.19 -12.68 -32.21
C PRO A 294 15.09 -11.58 -31.14
N VAL A 295 13.87 -11.27 -30.71
CA VAL A 295 13.60 -10.34 -29.61
C VAL A 295 14.02 -10.99 -28.30
N TYR A 296 15.12 -10.51 -27.70
CA TYR A 296 15.36 -10.64 -26.28
C TYR A 296 14.31 -9.81 -25.55
N THR A 297 13.43 -10.50 -24.81
CA THR A 297 12.40 -9.88 -23.98
C THR A 297 13.09 -9.17 -22.81
N HIS A 298 13.41 -7.89 -22.99
CA HIS A 298 13.73 -7.02 -21.87
C HIS A 298 12.44 -6.82 -21.07
N VAL A 299 12.42 -7.37 -19.86
CA VAL A 299 11.47 -7.01 -18.81
C VAL A 299 11.66 -5.52 -18.55
N LEU A 300 10.76 -4.70 -19.10
CA LEU A 300 10.66 -3.30 -18.74
C LEU A 300 10.15 -3.25 -17.31
N ALA A 301 11.04 -2.89 -16.37
CA ALA A 301 10.62 -2.39 -15.08
C ALA A 301 9.63 -1.24 -15.34
N ALA A 302 8.41 -1.39 -14.85
CA ALA A 302 7.40 -0.36 -14.97
C ALA A 302 7.95 0.93 -14.34
N ALA A 303 7.87 2.04 -15.08
CA ALA A 303 8.14 3.35 -14.52
C ALA A 303 7.23 3.57 -13.30
N PRO A 304 7.70 4.26 -12.24
CA PRO A 304 6.85 4.58 -11.11
C PRO A 304 5.60 5.33 -11.59
N PRO A 305 4.42 5.04 -11.02
CA PRO A 305 3.17 5.67 -11.44
C PRO A 305 3.30 7.20 -11.37
N VAL A 306 2.86 7.87 -12.43
CA VAL A 306 2.82 9.34 -12.51
C VAL A 306 1.95 9.85 -11.36
N LEU A 307 2.57 10.55 -10.41
CA LEU A 307 1.89 11.06 -9.22
C LEU A 307 0.85 12.13 -9.62
N PRO A 308 -0.40 12.08 -9.09
CA PRO A 308 -1.44 13.04 -9.42
C PRO A 308 -1.02 14.48 -9.09
N LEU A 309 -1.30 15.41 -10.02
CA LEU A 309 -1.11 16.85 -9.83
C LEU A 309 -2.12 17.33 -8.75
N HIS A 310 -1.63 17.91 -7.64
CA HIS A 310 -2.42 18.34 -6.45
C HIS A 310 -2.82 17.23 -5.46
N ARG A 311 -1.95 16.26 -5.23
CA ARG A 311 -2.11 15.29 -4.15
C ARG A 311 -1.89 15.96 -2.78
N ALA A 312 -2.84 15.78 -1.84
CA ALA A 312 -2.72 16.25 -0.45
C ALA A 312 -2.27 15.15 0.54
N HIS A 313 -2.39 13.88 0.15
CA HIS A 313 -2.01 12.71 0.94
C HIS A 313 -1.59 11.53 0.08
N TYR A 314 -0.87 10.57 0.65
CA TYR A 314 -0.51 9.35 -0.07
C TYR A 314 -1.67 8.33 -0.14
N ASP A 315 -2.54 8.50 -1.13
CA ASP A 315 -3.57 7.52 -1.52
C ASP A 315 -3.09 6.07 -1.76
N LEU A 316 -3.75 5.10 -1.14
CA LEU A 316 -3.49 3.65 -1.27
C LEU A 316 -4.01 3.05 -2.60
N ARG A 317 -4.88 3.76 -3.33
CA ARG A 317 -5.51 3.32 -4.60
C ARG A 317 -4.56 2.70 -5.62
N HIS A 318 -3.38 3.27 -5.73
CA HIS A 318 -2.44 2.98 -6.81
C HIS A 318 -1.31 2.03 -6.41
N ILE A 319 -1.40 1.44 -5.21
CA ILE A 319 -0.28 0.73 -4.59
C ILE A 319 -0.42 -0.77 -4.75
N PHE A 320 -1.64 -1.29 -4.62
CA PHE A 320 -1.89 -2.72 -4.57
C PHE A 320 -2.58 -3.28 -5.82
N MET A 321 -2.66 -2.51 -6.91
CA MET A 321 -3.27 -2.97 -8.15
C MET A 321 -2.46 -4.12 -8.79
N GLY A 322 -2.80 -5.37 -8.43
CA GLY A 322 -2.49 -6.56 -9.24
C GLY A 322 -1.45 -7.53 -8.71
N VAL A 323 -1.53 -7.98 -7.45
CA VAL A 323 -0.88 -9.25 -7.10
C VAL A 323 -1.77 -10.40 -7.55
N VAL A 324 -1.61 -10.81 -8.82
CA VAL A 324 -2.10 -12.10 -9.31
C VAL A 324 -0.95 -13.09 -9.11
N SER A 325 -0.97 -13.84 -8.01
CA SER A 325 -0.16 -15.05 -7.94
C SER A 325 -0.74 -16.05 -8.96
N LEU A 326 -0.10 -16.12 -10.14
CA LEU A 326 -0.46 -17.06 -11.19
C LEU A 326 -0.31 -18.49 -10.66
N GLY A 327 -1.46 -19.14 -10.50
CA GLY A 327 -1.59 -20.54 -10.10
C GLY A 327 -2.72 -21.28 -10.83
N SER A 328 -2.79 -21.12 -12.16
CA SER A 328 -3.41 -22.05 -13.13
C SER A 328 -4.95 -22.25 -13.16
N PRO A 329 -5.51 -22.69 -14.31
CA PRO A 329 -6.72 -22.10 -14.87
C PRO A 329 -7.98 -22.92 -14.60
N SER A 330 -9.07 -22.23 -14.30
CA SER A 330 -10.39 -22.65 -14.79
C SER A 330 -11.21 -21.39 -14.98
N GLY A 331 -11.39 -21.01 -16.24
CA GLY A 331 -12.19 -19.85 -16.59
C GLY A 331 -13.64 -20.11 -16.26
N GLU A 332 -14.26 -19.18 -15.54
CA GLU A 332 -15.68 -18.89 -15.69
C GLU A 332 -15.92 -17.42 -15.33
N ALA A 333 -16.53 -16.71 -16.26
CA ALA A 333 -16.77 -15.27 -16.19
C ALA A 333 -17.76 -14.94 -15.07
N LEU A 334 -17.35 -14.09 -14.14
CA LEU A 334 -18.22 -13.54 -13.11
C LEU A 334 -19.08 -12.42 -13.71
N HIS A 335 -20.38 -12.65 -13.81
CA HIS A 335 -21.37 -11.60 -14.01
C HIS A 335 -21.83 -11.02 -12.67
N PRO A 336 -22.08 -9.70 -12.59
CA PRO A 336 -22.53 -9.05 -11.35
C PRO A 336 -23.98 -9.44 -11.06
N ARG A 337 -24.23 -10.10 -9.92
CA ARG A 337 -25.59 -10.45 -9.47
C ARG A 337 -25.99 -9.60 -8.27
N LYS A 338 -27.07 -8.83 -8.47
CA LYS A 338 -27.82 -8.09 -7.44
C LYS A 338 -28.22 -9.02 -6.28
N ILE A 339 -27.90 -8.59 -5.07
CA ILE A 339 -28.30 -9.20 -3.80
C ILE A 339 -29.80 -8.96 -3.60
N ARG A 340 -30.55 -10.04 -3.35
CA ARG A 340 -31.91 -9.99 -2.82
C ARG A 340 -31.90 -10.79 -1.52
N SER A 341 -31.93 -10.10 -0.39
CA SER A 341 -32.02 -10.71 0.93
C SER A 341 -33.37 -11.40 1.09
N VAL A 342 -33.35 -12.70 1.42
CA VAL A 342 -34.50 -13.45 1.90
C VAL A 342 -34.09 -14.06 3.23
N VAL A 343 -34.62 -13.49 4.32
CA VAL A 343 -34.52 -14.02 5.67
C VAL A 343 -35.54 -15.16 5.80
N GLN A 344 -35.09 -16.35 6.22
CA GLN A 344 -35.96 -17.42 6.72
C GLN A 344 -35.94 -17.42 8.25
N PRO A 345 -37.07 -17.72 8.92
CA PRO A 345 -37.17 -17.59 10.38
C PRO A 345 -36.64 -18.86 11.07
N SER A 346 -35.73 -18.69 12.03
CA SER A 346 -35.30 -19.75 12.95
C SER A 346 -36.15 -19.74 14.23
N VAL A 347 -36.52 -20.94 14.66
CA VAL A 347 -37.27 -21.24 15.88
C VAL A 347 -36.34 -21.10 17.09
N GLY A 348 -36.89 -20.55 18.18
CA GLY A 348 -36.14 -20.01 19.32
C GLY A 348 -35.23 -20.98 20.06
N ALA A 349 -34.03 -20.47 20.37
CA ALA A 349 -33.18 -20.92 21.45
C ALA A 349 -32.67 -19.68 22.20
N ALA A 350 -32.53 -19.79 23.52
CA ALA A 350 -32.30 -18.69 24.45
C ALA A 350 -31.14 -17.77 24.04
N ALA A 351 -31.41 -16.45 24.01
CA ALA A 351 -30.47 -15.42 23.65
C ALA A 351 -29.42 -15.21 24.76
N GLY A 352 -28.23 -15.81 24.58
CA GLY A 352 -27.00 -15.15 25.02
C GLY A 352 -26.81 -13.85 24.23
N PRO A 353 -25.87 -12.97 24.62
CA PRO A 353 -25.63 -11.74 23.88
C PRO A 353 -25.35 -12.08 22.41
N VAL A 354 -26.28 -11.71 21.53
CA VAL A 354 -26.12 -11.87 20.09
C VAL A 354 -25.10 -10.82 19.68
N VAL A 355 -23.83 -11.21 19.63
CA VAL A 355 -22.79 -10.35 19.05
C VAL A 355 -23.10 -10.28 17.55
N PRO A 356 -23.25 -9.07 16.98
CA PRO A 356 -23.50 -8.93 15.55
C PRO A 356 -22.35 -9.61 14.77
N PRO A 357 -22.67 -10.29 13.66
CA PRO A 357 -21.65 -11.01 12.89
C PRO A 357 -20.58 -10.05 12.37
N CYS A 358 -21.01 -8.89 11.88
CA CYS A 358 -20.21 -7.74 11.48
C CYS A 358 -21.13 -6.50 11.43
N PRO A 359 -20.62 -5.26 11.47
CA PRO A 359 -19.21 -4.90 11.59
C PRO A 359 -18.68 -5.14 13.00
N GLY A 360 -17.37 -5.37 13.12
CA GLY A 360 -16.68 -5.60 14.40
C GLY A 360 -16.55 -4.33 15.22
N ARG A 361 -15.75 -4.39 16.30
CA ARG A 361 -15.48 -3.23 17.14
C ARG A 361 -14.67 -2.16 16.43
N VAL A 362 -14.97 -0.91 16.73
CA VAL A 362 -14.15 0.26 16.36
C VAL A 362 -13.03 0.43 17.39
N ARG A 363 -11.79 0.55 16.93
CA ARG A 363 -10.60 0.66 17.81
C ARG A 363 -10.24 2.08 18.20
N HIS A 364 -10.46 3.06 17.32
CA HIS A 364 -10.02 4.44 17.56
C HIS A 364 -11.19 5.43 17.58
N PHE A 365 -11.82 5.65 16.44
CA PHE A 365 -13.02 6.47 16.32
C PHE A 365 -13.84 5.98 15.13
N LYS A 366 -15.13 6.29 15.20
CA LYS A 366 -16.02 5.98 14.10
C LYS A 366 -15.81 7.05 13.03
N VAL A 367 -15.52 6.56 11.85
CA VAL A 367 -15.46 7.30 10.59
C VAL A 367 -16.85 7.80 10.21
#